data_AF-A0A0E2BKX7-F1
#
_entry.id   AF-A0A0E2BKX7-F1
#
_cell.length_a   1.000
_cell.length_b   1.000
_cell.length_c   1.000
_cell.angle_alpha   90.00
_cell.angle_beta   90.00
_cell.angle_gamma   90.00
#
_symmetry.space_group_name_H-M   'P 1'
#
loop_
_entity.id
_entity.type
_entity.pdbx_description
1 polymer ?
#
loop_
_entity_poly.entity_id
_entity_poly.type
_entity_poly.pdbx_seq_one_letter_code
_entity_poly.pdbx_strand_id
1 'polypeptide(L)'
;MAELDPKKQPDTAKLFQKRVFLNLPEPLQGGYKEAISYIQELSCILIESYVGIPDAFKKDSEPYFREAIERMKLFPHPGFKIRALEIEFRFQKNDWEPSEKHPILENPSEEYLDQMTELVRCMPEKFPWFGECWDFIFEDRLIHLGKKARRCIPAVIEILERYNEEYFNEDVTQNLAPVLYEIGCEDIPPLIHQLHERNEFYMEEFYHKWSKQAPADRWKRFEETLHSDLNSFSKADVWENLLYDSEPGFTLYYENIEKESDRNRIFSSLLEALKRTRADSAKIFVPLLREDQKIRRKKS
;
A
#
# COMPACT_ATOMS: atom_id res chain seq x y z
N MET A 1 16.83 38.06 -5.94
CA MET A 1 16.37 37.85 -7.33
C MET A 1 15.32 38.90 -7.61
N ALA A 2 15.56 39.81 -8.54
CA ALA A 2 14.58 40.82 -8.91
C ALA A 2 13.31 40.13 -9.40
N GLU A 3 12.15 40.56 -8.91
CA GLU A 3 10.82 40.15 -9.37
C GLU A 3 10.74 40.35 -10.89
N LEU A 4 10.99 39.28 -11.64
CA LEU A 4 10.87 39.27 -13.09
C LEU A 4 9.40 39.18 -13.43
N ASP A 5 8.78 40.34 -13.66
CA ASP A 5 7.41 40.45 -14.15
C ASP A 5 7.28 39.77 -15.53
N PRO A 6 6.67 38.58 -15.63
CA PRO A 6 6.61 37.82 -16.88
C PRO A 6 5.71 38.51 -17.93
N LYS A 7 4.99 39.58 -17.57
CA LYS A 7 4.22 40.40 -18.52
C LYS A 7 5.09 41.33 -19.37
N LYS A 8 6.34 41.60 -18.98
CA LYS A 8 7.19 42.60 -19.65
C LYS A 8 8.18 42.04 -20.68
N GLN A 9 8.38 40.72 -20.75
CA GLN A 9 9.34 40.09 -21.67
C GLN A 9 8.89 38.70 -22.18
N PRO A 10 8.00 38.66 -23.19
CA PRO A 10 7.49 37.41 -23.75
C PRO A 10 8.57 36.53 -24.41
N ASP A 11 9.63 37.11 -24.96
CA ASP A 11 10.72 36.35 -25.56
C ASP A 11 11.59 35.61 -24.53
N THR A 12 11.73 36.19 -23.32
CA THR A 12 12.46 35.57 -22.20
C THR A 12 11.68 34.37 -21.65
N ALA A 13 10.36 34.47 -21.55
CA ALA A 13 9.50 33.33 -21.19
C ALA A 13 9.61 32.19 -22.22
N LYS A 14 9.59 32.51 -23.52
CA LYS A 14 9.78 31.51 -24.60
C LYS A 14 11.17 30.88 -24.59
N LEU A 15 12.23 31.66 -24.35
CA LEU A 15 13.60 31.15 -24.20
C LEU A 15 13.77 30.27 -22.96
N PHE A 16 13.14 30.64 -21.85
CA PHE A 16 13.14 29.86 -20.61
C PHE A 16 12.37 28.53 -20.78
N GLN A 17 11.22 28.55 -21.43
CA GLN A 17 10.46 27.34 -21.80
C GLN A 17 11.29 26.38 -22.66
N LYS A 18 12.00 26.90 -23.68
CA LYS A 18 12.95 26.09 -24.46
C LYS A 18 14.06 25.51 -23.59
N ARG A 19 14.50 26.19 -22.54
CA ARG A 19 15.58 25.71 -21.68
C ARG A 19 15.11 24.66 -20.67
N VAL A 20 13.95 24.84 -20.06
CA VAL A 20 13.43 23.95 -19.01
C VAL A 20 12.70 22.75 -19.60
N PHE A 21 11.81 22.98 -20.58
CA PHE A 21 11.06 21.88 -21.16
C PHE A 21 11.96 21.08 -22.11
N LEU A 22 12.68 21.70 -23.06
CA LEU A 22 13.44 20.92 -24.07
C LEU A 22 14.74 20.32 -23.54
N ASN A 23 15.35 20.87 -22.49
CA ASN A 23 16.60 20.34 -21.91
C ASN A 23 16.38 19.84 -20.46
N LEU A 24 15.34 19.02 -20.25
CA LEU A 24 15.20 18.30 -18.99
C LEU A 24 16.52 17.58 -18.67
N PRO A 25 17.06 17.75 -17.46
CA PRO A 25 18.34 17.17 -17.09
C PRO A 25 18.30 15.62 -17.15
N GLU A 26 19.46 15.03 -17.41
CA GLU A 26 19.62 13.58 -17.56
C GLU A 26 19.17 12.82 -16.30
N PRO A 27 18.73 11.55 -16.45
CA PRO A 27 18.33 10.76 -15.30
C PRO A 27 19.53 10.56 -14.36
N LEU A 28 19.34 10.80 -13.06
CA LEU A 28 20.39 10.55 -12.08
C LEU A 28 20.69 9.05 -11.96
N GLN A 29 21.98 8.75 -11.83
CA GLN A 29 22.50 7.45 -11.39
C GLN A 29 22.74 7.39 -9.86
N GLY A 30 22.25 8.39 -9.12
CA GLY A 30 22.43 8.51 -7.68
C GLY A 30 21.65 7.44 -6.89
N GLY A 31 21.97 7.30 -5.61
CA GLY A 31 21.26 6.40 -4.70
C GLY A 31 19.84 6.89 -4.41
N TYR A 32 19.12 6.12 -3.59
CA TYR A 32 17.73 6.39 -3.22
C TYR A 32 17.47 7.85 -2.78
N LYS A 33 18.30 8.37 -1.87
CA LYS A 33 18.11 9.73 -1.31
C LYS A 33 18.31 10.80 -2.37
N GLU A 34 19.37 10.68 -3.16
CA GLU A 34 19.68 11.63 -4.23
C GLU A 34 18.62 11.58 -5.34
N ALA A 35 18.14 10.37 -5.68
CA ALA A 35 17.12 10.18 -6.70
C ALA A 35 15.79 10.84 -6.32
N ILE A 36 15.27 10.58 -5.11
CA ILE A 36 13.98 11.15 -4.68
C ILE A 36 14.05 12.68 -4.56
N SER A 37 15.08 13.23 -3.91
CA SER A 37 15.23 14.70 -3.81
C SER A 37 15.29 15.37 -5.18
N TYR A 38 16.03 14.79 -6.12
CA TYR A 38 16.10 15.30 -7.49
C TYR A 38 14.79 15.18 -8.25
N ILE A 39 14.08 14.05 -8.12
CA ILE A 39 12.75 13.87 -8.72
C ILE A 39 11.79 14.95 -8.22
N GLN A 40 11.82 15.27 -6.92
CA GLN A 40 11.03 16.34 -6.33
C GLN A 40 11.42 17.70 -6.91
N GLU A 41 12.70 18.06 -6.87
CA GLU A 41 13.20 19.34 -7.41
C GLU A 41 12.83 19.52 -8.89
N LEU A 42 13.09 18.50 -9.72
CA LEU A 42 12.76 18.50 -11.14
C LEU A 42 11.26 18.72 -11.35
N SER A 43 10.43 18.03 -10.57
CA SER A 43 8.97 18.15 -10.67
C SER A 43 8.47 19.54 -10.25
N CYS A 44 9.05 20.15 -9.21
CA CYS A 44 8.72 21.52 -8.80
C CYS A 44 9.11 22.52 -9.87
N ILE A 45 10.34 22.43 -10.41
CA ILE A 45 10.79 23.29 -11.52
C ILE A 45 9.84 23.18 -12.71
N LEU A 46 9.44 21.96 -13.08
CA LEU A 46 8.55 21.71 -14.21
C LEU A 46 7.16 22.35 -13.98
N ILE A 47 6.55 22.13 -12.81
CA ILE A 47 5.23 22.70 -12.45
C ILE A 47 5.29 24.22 -12.39
N GLU A 48 6.20 24.79 -11.60
CA GLU A 48 6.33 26.24 -11.42
C GLU A 48 6.60 26.95 -12.74
N SER A 49 7.43 26.35 -13.59
CA SER A 49 7.73 26.87 -14.92
C SER A 49 6.51 26.92 -15.83
N TYR A 50 5.57 25.97 -15.71
CA TYR A 50 4.33 25.97 -16.49
C TYR A 50 3.26 26.90 -15.90
N VAL A 51 3.08 26.88 -14.58
CA VAL A 51 2.11 27.73 -13.88
C VAL A 51 2.48 29.21 -14.03
N GLY A 52 3.77 29.55 -14.02
CA GLY A 52 4.27 30.91 -14.21
C GLY A 52 4.13 31.47 -15.64
N ILE A 53 3.71 30.66 -16.63
CA ILE A 53 3.51 31.13 -18.01
C ILE A 53 2.25 32.02 -18.06
N PRO A 54 2.35 33.25 -18.62
CA PRO A 54 1.16 34.07 -18.82
C PRO A 54 0.12 33.37 -19.72
N ASP A 55 -1.16 33.47 -19.38
CA ASP A 55 -2.25 32.74 -20.07
C ASP A 55 -2.26 32.93 -21.60
N ALA A 56 -1.87 34.11 -22.08
CA ALA A 56 -1.77 34.43 -23.50
C ALA A 56 -0.79 33.53 -24.28
N PHE A 57 0.20 32.93 -23.60
CA PHE A 57 1.23 32.05 -24.19
C PHE A 57 1.09 30.59 -23.77
N LYS A 58 0.20 30.28 -22.82
CA LYS A 58 0.10 28.94 -22.21
C LYS A 58 -0.23 27.87 -23.24
N LYS A 59 -1.16 28.17 -24.15
CA LYS A 59 -1.59 27.28 -25.24
C LYS A 59 -0.46 26.92 -26.20
N ASP A 60 0.43 27.86 -26.51
CA ASP A 60 1.58 27.61 -27.39
C ASP A 60 2.64 26.74 -26.71
N SER A 61 2.67 26.75 -25.37
CA SER A 61 3.63 26.01 -24.55
C SER A 61 3.16 24.59 -24.18
N GLU A 62 1.86 24.31 -24.27
CA GLU A 62 1.29 23.00 -23.92
C GLU A 62 1.97 21.80 -24.61
N PRO A 63 2.28 21.84 -25.93
CA PRO A 63 2.93 20.69 -26.57
C PRO A 63 4.30 20.38 -25.97
N TYR A 64 5.09 21.40 -25.64
CA TYR A 64 6.41 21.24 -25.04
C TYR A 64 6.33 20.74 -23.60
N PHE A 65 5.33 21.20 -22.85
CA PHE A 65 5.07 20.74 -21.50
C PHE A 65 4.65 19.27 -21.48
N ARG A 66 3.76 18.86 -22.40
CA ARG A 66 3.40 17.45 -22.60
C ARG A 66 4.62 16.60 -22.95
N GLU A 67 5.45 17.06 -23.89
CA GLU A 67 6.68 16.36 -24.28
C GLU A 67 7.68 16.23 -23.11
N ALA A 68 7.75 17.23 -22.22
CA ALA A 68 8.54 17.17 -21.01
C ALA A 68 8.02 16.10 -20.03
N ILE A 69 6.70 16.04 -19.81
CA ILE A 69 6.05 14.99 -19.00
C ILE A 69 6.31 13.60 -19.60
N GLU A 70 6.13 13.43 -20.91
CA GLU A 70 6.35 12.14 -21.58
C GLU A 70 7.80 11.67 -21.46
N ARG A 71 8.78 12.57 -21.59
CA ARG A 71 10.18 12.22 -21.36
C ARG A 71 10.45 11.81 -19.91
N MET A 72 9.82 12.47 -18.95
CA MET A 72 9.93 12.10 -17.54
C MET A 72 9.44 10.67 -17.28
N LYS A 73 8.38 10.22 -17.97
CA LYS A 73 7.87 8.83 -17.89
C LYS A 73 8.85 7.78 -18.42
N LEU A 74 9.83 8.17 -19.25
CA LEU A 74 10.83 7.27 -19.84
C LEU A 74 12.04 7.05 -18.93
N PHE A 75 12.16 7.79 -17.82
CA PHE A 75 13.26 7.60 -16.88
C PHE A 75 13.11 6.28 -16.10
N PRO A 76 14.23 5.62 -15.77
CA PRO A 76 14.20 4.26 -15.22
C PRO A 76 13.65 4.18 -13.79
N HIS A 77 13.83 5.22 -12.98
CA HIS A 77 13.38 5.20 -11.60
C HIS A 77 11.86 5.45 -11.52
N PRO A 78 11.06 4.58 -10.87
CA PRO A 78 9.59 4.64 -10.88
C PRO A 78 9.03 5.95 -10.33
N GLY A 79 9.76 6.59 -9.40
CA GLY A 79 9.42 7.92 -8.87
C GLY A 79 9.27 9.00 -9.95
N PHE A 80 10.03 8.95 -11.06
CA PHE A 80 9.84 9.91 -12.15
C PHE A 80 8.48 9.72 -12.82
N LYS A 81 8.11 8.47 -13.09
CA LYS A 81 6.84 8.13 -13.73
C LYS A 81 5.65 8.48 -12.83
N ILE A 82 5.76 8.23 -11.52
CA ILE A 82 4.75 8.66 -10.52
C ILE A 82 4.54 10.17 -10.57
N ARG A 83 5.62 10.96 -10.51
CA ARG A 83 5.52 12.43 -10.58
C ARG A 83 5.00 12.90 -11.94
N ALA A 84 5.38 12.26 -13.03
CA ALA A 84 4.87 12.60 -14.35
C ALA A 84 3.36 12.37 -14.46
N LEU A 85 2.84 11.25 -13.93
CA LEU A 85 1.41 10.96 -13.87
C LEU A 85 0.66 11.97 -12.98
N GLU A 86 1.24 12.34 -11.85
CA GLU A 86 0.71 13.39 -10.97
C GLU A 86 0.58 14.74 -11.69
N ILE A 87 1.67 15.20 -12.31
CA ILE A 87 1.70 16.46 -13.07
C ILE A 87 0.71 16.41 -14.23
N GLU A 88 0.66 15.30 -14.96
CA GLU A 88 -0.29 15.11 -16.06
C GLU A 88 -1.73 15.22 -15.58
N PHE A 89 -2.07 14.60 -14.45
CA PHE A 89 -3.42 14.64 -13.91
C PHE A 89 -3.83 16.08 -13.56
N ARG A 90 -2.96 16.84 -12.90
CA ARG A 90 -3.19 18.27 -12.62
C ARG A 90 -3.36 19.07 -13.90
N PHE A 91 -2.52 18.81 -14.89
CA PHE A 91 -2.59 19.48 -16.17
C PHE A 91 -3.90 19.20 -16.93
N GLN A 92 -4.37 17.95 -16.94
CA GLN A 92 -5.64 17.59 -17.55
C GLN A 92 -6.86 18.21 -16.83
N LYS A 93 -6.78 18.35 -15.51
CA LYS A 93 -7.84 18.96 -14.69
C LYS A 93 -7.72 20.49 -14.56
N ASN A 94 -6.61 21.05 -15.04
CA ASN A 94 -6.20 22.42 -14.76
C ASN A 94 -6.23 22.76 -13.26
N ASP A 95 -5.76 21.83 -12.43
CA ASP A 95 -5.78 21.90 -10.96
C ASP A 95 -4.37 22.09 -10.39
N TRP A 96 -3.97 23.36 -10.31
CA TRP A 96 -2.63 23.78 -9.91
C TRP A 96 -2.55 24.35 -8.50
N GLU A 97 -3.68 24.48 -7.82
CA GLU A 97 -3.70 25.04 -6.48
C GLU A 97 -2.97 24.11 -5.51
N PRO A 98 -2.19 24.66 -4.57
CA PRO A 98 -1.56 23.88 -3.51
C PRO A 98 -2.64 23.16 -2.71
N SER A 99 -2.63 21.84 -2.80
CA SER A 99 -3.52 20.97 -2.05
C SER A 99 -2.66 20.12 -1.12
N GLU A 100 -3.15 19.86 0.10
CA GLU A 100 -2.49 18.93 1.02
C GLU A 100 -2.38 17.52 0.41
N LYS A 101 -3.30 17.16 -0.50
CA LYS A 101 -3.33 15.86 -1.17
C LYS A 101 -3.40 15.99 -2.68
N HIS A 102 -2.64 15.17 -3.38
CA HIS A 102 -2.65 15.18 -4.84
C HIS A 102 -3.98 14.61 -5.38
N PRO A 103 -4.65 15.27 -6.35
CA PRO A 103 -5.95 14.82 -6.87
C PRO A 103 -5.98 13.39 -7.42
N ILE A 104 -4.86 12.93 -7.99
CA ILE A 104 -4.72 11.56 -8.50
C ILE A 104 -5.02 10.48 -7.44
N LEU A 105 -4.81 10.78 -6.14
CA LEU A 105 -5.02 9.83 -5.05
C LEU A 105 -6.51 9.53 -4.83
N GLU A 106 -7.40 10.41 -5.31
CA GLU A 106 -8.84 10.16 -5.28
C GLU A 106 -9.24 9.06 -6.25
N ASN A 107 -8.62 8.98 -7.42
CA ASN A 107 -8.91 7.97 -8.44
C ASN A 107 -7.61 7.57 -9.18
N PRO A 108 -6.72 6.80 -8.52
CA PRO A 108 -5.44 6.41 -9.10
C PRO A 108 -5.66 5.41 -10.24
N SER A 109 -4.85 5.51 -11.30
CA SER A 109 -4.83 4.50 -12.36
C SER A 109 -4.11 3.23 -11.90
N GLU A 110 -4.41 2.12 -12.56
CA GLU A 110 -3.69 0.85 -12.36
C GLU A 110 -2.18 1.02 -12.54
N GLU A 111 -1.78 1.74 -13.60
CA GLU A 111 -0.38 2.05 -13.88
C GLU A 111 0.27 2.82 -12.72
N TYR A 112 -0.43 3.79 -12.12
CA TYR A 112 0.09 4.53 -10.97
C TYR A 112 0.34 3.61 -9.77
N LEU A 113 -0.59 2.71 -9.47
CA LEU A 113 -0.47 1.76 -8.37
C LEU A 113 0.66 0.73 -8.60
N ASP A 114 0.87 0.31 -9.84
CA ASP A 114 1.97 -0.58 -10.21
C ASP A 114 3.31 0.12 -10.00
N GLN A 115 3.43 1.38 -10.42
CA GLN A 115 4.65 2.16 -10.17
C GLN A 115 4.88 2.43 -8.68
N MET A 116 3.81 2.63 -7.88
CA MET A 116 3.95 2.74 -6.43
C MET A 116 4.54 1.47 -5.81
N THR A 117 4.14 0.29 -6.30
CA THR A 117 4.70 -0.99 -5.84
C THR A 117 6.20 -1.09 -6.16
N GLU A 118 6.58 -0.74 -7.38
CA GLU A 118 7.99 -0.72 -7.79
C GLU A 118 8.80 0.34 -7.03
N LEU A 119 8.21 1.50 -6.74
CA LEU A 119 8.86 2.54 -5.93
C LEU A 119 9.15 2.07 -4.50
N VAL A 120 8.24 1.33 -3.88
CA VAL A 120 8.50 0.70 -2.56
C VAL A 120 9.70 -0.24 -2.65
N ARG A 121 9.82 -1.02 -3.72
CA ARG A 121 10.97 -1.93 -3.93
C ARG A 121 12.29 -1.21 -4.18
N CYS A 122 12.27 0.03 -4.67
CA CYS A 122 13.46 0.86 -4.81
C CYS A 122 14.02 1.36 -3.47
N MET A 123 13.35 1.11 -2.35
CA MET A 123 13.92 1.35 -1.02
C MET A 123 15.29 0.64 -0.90
N PRO A 124 16.31 1.28 -0.31
CA PRO A 124 17.68 0.76 -0.30
C PRO A 124 17.80 -0.51 0.54
N GLU A 125 18.78 -1.37 0.26
CA GLU A 125 18.97 -2.65 0.97
C GLU A 125 19.10 -2.49 2.48
N LYS A 126 19.78 -1.42 2.92
CA LYS A 126 19.90 -1.05 4.33
C LYS A 126 18.93 0.08 4.67
N PHE A 127 18.38 0.05 5.89
CA PHE A 127 17.45 1.06 6.36
C PHE A 127 18.08 2.47 6.24
N PRO A 128 17.47 3.39 5.46
CA PRO A 128 18.09 4.66 5.12
C PRO A 128 17.97 5.73 6.21
N TRP A 129 17.38 5.41 7.37
CA TRP A 129 16.81 6.38 8.32
C TRP A 129 15.57 7.10 7.78
N PHE A 130 14.74 7.61 8.68
CA PHE A 130 13.53 8.39 8.33
C PHE A 130 13.88 9.77 7.74
N GLY A 131 12.94 10.35 6.99
CA GLY A 131 13.04 11.69 6.41
C GLY A 131 12.30 11.81 5.08
N GLU A 132 12.51 12.91 4.36
CA GLU A 132 11.71 13.29 3.17
C GLU A 132 11.54 12.17 2.13
N CYS A 133 12.57 11.35 1.91
CA CYS A 133 12.46 10.25 0.97
C CYS A 133 11.56 9.13 1.47
N TRP A 134 11.55 8.83 2.77
CA TRP A 134 10.62 7.89 3.39
C TRP A 134 9.18 8.42 3.27
N ASP A 135 8.99 9.67 3.68
CA ASP A 135 7.68 10.33 3.73
C ASP A 135 7.05 10.40 2.33
N PHE A 136 7.88 10.66 1.31
CA PHE A 136 7.47 10.67 -0.09
C PHE A 136 6.73 9.39 -0.53
N ILE A 137 7.11 8.22 -0.02
CA ILE A 137 6.48 6.95 -0.37
C ILE A 137 5.33 6.65 0.59
N PHE A 138 5.64 6.61 1.88
CA PHE A 138 4.77 6.02 2.88
C PHE A 138 3.70 7.00 3.36
N GLU A 139 4.09 8.21 3.73
CA GLU A 139 3.19 9.21 4.32
C GLU A 139 2.38 9.96 3.26
N ASP A 140 3.08 10.53 2.28
CA ASP A 140 2.49 11.40 1.26
C ASP A 140 1.62 10.63 0.25
N ARG A 141 1.83 9.32 0.13
CA ARG A 141 1.20 8.50 -0.93
C ARG A 141 0.51 7.27 -0.39
N LEU A 142 1.22 6.28 0.16
CA LEU A 142 0.58 5.00 0.52
C LEU A 142 -0.53 5.16 1.56
N ILE A 143 -0.29 5.92 2.64
CA ILE A 143 -1.33 6.21 3.64
C ILE A 143 -2.54 6.90 2.99
N HIS A 144 -2.31 7.88 2.11
CA HIS A 144 -3.40 8.60 1.44
C HIS A 144 -4.16 7.79 0.40
N LEU A 145 -3.50 6.86 -0.29
CA LEU A 145 -4.17 5.90 -1.18
C LEU A 145 -5.05 4.94 -0.38
N GLY A 146 -4.68 4.65 0.87
CA GLY A 146 -5.36 3.71 1.75
C GLY A 146 -5.57 2.37 1.03
N LYS A 147 -6.76 1.77 1.20
CA LYS A 147 -7.12 0.46 0.62
C LYS A 147 -6.98 0.35 -0.90
N LYS A 148 -6.87 1.46 -1.65
CA LYS A 148 -6.59 1.42 -3.10
C LYS A 148 -5.17 0.91 -3.38
N ALA A 149 -4.24 1.12 -2.45
CA ALA A 149 -2.87 0.62 -2.51
C ALA A 149 -2.69 -0.79 -1.95
N ARG A 150 -3.76 -1.58 -1.79
CA ARG A 150 -3.68 -2.96 -1.30
C ARG A 150 -2.68 -3.82 -2.08
N ARG A 151 -2.49 -3.56 -3.37
CA ARG A 151 -1.50 -4.30 -4.18
C ARG A 151 -0.05 -4.07 -3.75
N CYS A 152 0.24 -2.98 -3.05
CA CYS A 152 1.58 -2.65 -2.56
C CYS A 152 1.96 -3.46 -1.32
N ILE A 153 1.01 -4.12 -0.66
CA ILE A 153 1.24 -4.87 0.60
C ILE A 153 2.43 -5.82 0.51
N PRO A 154 2.58 -6.68 -0.52
CA PRO A 154 3.72 -7.60 -0.57
C PRO A 154 5.05 -6.86 -0.58
N ALA A 155 5.17 -5.77 -1.37
CA ALA A 155 6.37 -4.96 -1.39
C ALA A 155 6.64 -4.31 -0.03
N VAL A 156 5.62 -3.78 0.66
CA VAL A 156 5.80 -3.19 2.00
C VAL A 156 6.23 -4.24 3.03
N ILE A 157 5.70 -5.47 2.95
CA ILE A 157 6.14 -6.60 3.80
C ILE A 157 7.59 -7.00 3.48
N GLU A 158 7.97 -7.08 2.20
CA GLU A 158 9.37 -7.33 1.78
C GLU A 158 10.32 -6.31 2.44
N ILE A 159 9.94 -5.01 2.48
CA ILE A 159 10.72 -3.96 3.15
C ILE A 159 10.78 -4.17 4.67
N LEU A 160 9.63 -4.46 5.29
CA LEU A 160 9.54 -4.69 6.73
C LEU A 160 10.46 -5.85 7.15
N GLU A 161 10.40 -6.97 6.43
CA GLU A 161 11.20 -8.17 6.71
C GLU A 161 12.68 -7.90 6.49
N ARG A 162 13.05 -7.30 5.35
CA ARG A 162 14.45 -6.98 5.02
C ARG A 162 15.12 -6.09 6.08
N TYR A 163 14.43 -5.06 6.56
CA TYR A 163 14.98 -4.17 7.58
C TYR A 163 14.99 -4.74 9.00
N ASN A 164 14.40 -5.91 9.19
CA ASN A 164 14.42 -6.68 10.44
C ASN A 164 15.27 -7.97 10.34
N GLU A 165 15.97 -8.20 9.21
CA GLU A 165 16.69 -9.46 8.96
C GLU A 165 17.86 -9.70 9.94
N GLU A 166 18.67 -8.67 10.20
CA GLU A 166 19.83 -8.78 11.11
C GLU A 166 19.44 -8.68 12.59
N TYR A 167 18.47 -7.82 12.91
CA TYR A 167 17.95 -7.59 14.26
C TYR A 167 16.54 -6.99 14.19
N PHE A 168 15.77 -7.16 15.26
CA PHE A 168 14.44 -6.54 15.37
C PHE A 168 14.57 -5.01 15.45
N ASN A 169 14.22 -4.34 14.37
CA ASN A 169 14.18 -2.90 14.22
C ASN A 169 12.80 -2.39 14.63
N GLU A 170 12.69 -2.00 15.91
CA GLU A 170 11.43 -1.52 16.50
C GLU A 170 10.91 -0.29 15.76
N ASP A 171 11.78 0.69 15.48
CA ASP A 171 11.40 1.94 14.82
C ASP A 171 10.81 1.70 13.41
N VAL A 172 11.43 0.85 12.59
CA VAL A 172 10.90 0.53 11.26
C VAL A 172 9.56 -0.18 11.36
N THR A 173 9.46 -1.16 12.26
CA THR A 173 8.22 -1.93 12.46
C THR A 173 7.09 -1.01 12.94
N GLN A 174 7.41 -0.09 13.84
CA GLN A 174 6.52 0.93 14.38
C GLN A 174 5.96 1.84 13.27
N ASN A 175 6.79 2.24 12.31
CA ASN A 175 6.38 3.15 11.22
C ASN A 175 5.71 2.43 10.04
N LEU A 176 6.04 1.16 9.75
CA LEU A 176 5.39 0.41 8.66
C LEU A 176 4.06 -0.23 9.06
N ALA A 177 3.85 -0.50 10.35
CA ALA A 177 2.60 -1.06 10.84
C ALA A 177 1.35 -0.22 10.51
N PRO A 178 1.31 1.11 10.78
CA PRO A 178 0.17 1.93 10.39
C PRO A 178 -0.01 2.00 8.87
N VAL A 179 1.08 2.02 8.09
CA VAL A 179 0.99 1.98 6.62
C VAL A 179 0.27 0.71 6.16
N LEU A 180 0.69 -0.46 6.65
CA LEU A 180 0.08 -1.74 6.29
C LEU A 180 -1.40 -1.79 6.67
N TYR A 181 -1.75 -1.29 7.86
CA TYR A 181 -3.13 -1.18 8.29
C TYR A 181 -3.96 -0.30 7.35
N GLU A 182 -3.48 0.92 7.05
CA GLU A 182 -4.19 1.89 6.19
C GLU A 182 -4.38 1.39 4.75
N ILE A 183 -3.36 0.71 4.19
CA ILE A 183 -3.48 0.13 2.84
C ILE A 183 -4.34 -1.14 2.79
N GLY A 184 -4.87 -1.58 3.94
CA GLY A 184 -5.81 -2.69 4.03
C GLY A 184 -5.13 -4.05 4.01
N CYS A 185 -3.96 -4.17 4.64
CA CYS A 185 -3.36 -5.47 4.91
C CYS A 185 -4.29 -6.28 5.79
N GLU A 186 -4.76 -7.42 5.30
CA GLU A 186 -5.68 -8.27 6.07
C GLU A 186 -4.93 -8.95 7.21
N ASP A 187 -3.86 -9.68 6.89
CA ASP A 187 -3.10 -10.44 7.87
C ASP A 187 -2.02 -9.59 8.53
N ILE A 188 -1.95 -9.64 9.86
CA ILE A 188 -0.93 -8.91 10.62
C ILE A 188 0.40 -9.67 10.50
N PRO A 189 1.48 -9.07 9.96
CA PRO A 189 2.78 -9.72 9.90
C PRO A 189 3.32 -10.10 11.30
N PRO A 190 4.06 -11.23 11.44
CA PRO A 190 4.61 -11.67 12.72
C PRO A 190 5.45 -10.61 13.45
N LEU A 191 6.19 -9.78 12.72
CA LEU A 191 6.99 -8.69 13.29
C LEU A 191 6.12 -7.65 14.02
N ILE A 192 4.89 -7.41 13.55
CA ILE A 192 3.95 -6.48 14.19
C ILE A 192 3.34 -7.13 15.45
N HIS A 193 3.07 -8.43 15.43
CA HIS A 193 2.69 -9.16 16.65
C HIS A 193 3.79 -9.04 17.72
N GLN A 194 5.05 -9.27 17.33
CA GLN A 194 6.20 -9.11 18.22
C GLN A 194 6.34 -7.67 18.74
N LEU A 195 6.09 -6.65 17.90
CA LEU A 195 6.06 -5.26 18.33
C LEU A 195 5.00 -5.02 19.41
N HIS A 196 3.77 -5.49 19.19
CA HIS A 196 2.68 -5.31 20.14
C HIS A 196 2.97 -5.99 21.49
N GLU A 197 3.55 -7.19 21.49
CA GLU A 197 3.95 -7.89 22.72
C GLU A 197 5.02 -7.11 23.52
N ARG A 198 5.87 -6.34 22.84
CA ARG A 198 6.94 -5.54 23.45
C ARG A 198 6.47 -4.15 23.87
N ASN A 199 5.52 -3.58 23.13
CA ASN A 199 5.10 -2.18 23.26
C ASN A 199 3.59 -2.04 22.99
N GLU A 200 2.79 -2.52 23.94
CA GLU A 200 1.33 -2.57 23.84
C GLU A 200 0.71 -1.17 23.61
N PHE A 201 1.24 -0.15 24.30
CA PHE A 201 0.70 1.21 24.32
C PHE A 201 0.73 1.90 22.95
N TYR A 202 1.76 1.67 22.14
CA TYR A 202 1.86 2.36 20.84
C TYR A 202 0.77 1.91 19.86
N MET A 203 0.33 0.66 19.97
CA MET A 203 -0.51 -0.01 18.98
C MET A 203 -1.99 -0.10 19.39
N GLU A 204 -2.34 0.36 20.60
CA GLU A 204 -3.61 0.07 21.27
C GLU A 204 -4.85 0.44 20.41
N GLU A 205 -4.84 1.58 19.74
CA GLU A 205 -6.03 2.06 19.00
C GLU A 205 -6.34 1.27 17.73
N PHE A 206 -5.33 0.83 16.98
CA PHE A 206 -5.52 0.23 15.65
C PHE A 206 -5.24 -1.27 15.62
N TYR A 207 -4.30 -1.80 16.42
CA TYR A 207 -4.01 -3.23 16.45
C TYR A 207 -5.19 -4.06 16.96
N HIS A 208 -5.90 -3.59 18.00
CA HIS A 208 -7.11 -4.27 18.48
C HIS A 208 -8.25 -4.26 17.45
N LYS A 209 -8.32 -3.23 16.59
CA LYS A 209 -9.28 -3.19 15.48
C LYS A 209 -8.84 -4.16 14.38
N TRP A 210 -7.58 -4.10 13.98
CA TRP A 210 -6.99 -4.93 12.92
C TRP A 210 -7.09 -6.43 13.26
N SER A 211 -6.68 -6.82 14.47
CA SER A 211 -6.70 -8.22 14.95
C SER A 211 -8.09 -8.85 14.99
N LYS A 212 -9.15 -8.04 15.13
CA LYS A 212 -10.55 -8.48 15.07
C LYS A 212 -11.11 -8.44 13.66
N GLN A 213 -10.63 -7.53 12.83
CA GLN A 213 -11.13 -7.32 11.48
C GLN A 213 -10.80 -8.52 10.58
N ALA A 214 -9.56 -9.00 10.59
CA ALA A 214 -9.15 -10.07 9.66
C ALA A 214 -9.94 -11.38 9.86
N PRO A 215 -10.16 -11.88 11.10
CA PRO A 215 -11.06 -13.01 11.31
C PRO A 215 -12.50 -12.74 10.89
N ALA A 216 -13.02 -11.52 11.12
CA ALA A 216 -14.38 -11.15 10.75
C ALA A 216 -14.59 -11.09 9.22
N ASP A 217 -13.64 -10.53 8.48
CA ASP A 217 -13.69 -10.45 7.01
C ASP A 217 -13.51 -11.84 6.38
N ARG A 218 -12.69 -12.72 6.98
CA ARG A 218 -12.61 -14.13 6.57
C ARG A 218 -13.88 -14.91 6.93
N TRP A 219 -14.53 -14.61 8.05
CA TRP A 219 -15.83 -15.20 8.40
C TRP A 219 -16.94 -14.85 7.41
N LYS A 220 -17.03 -13.58 6.96
CA LYS A 220 -18.02 -13.21 5.94
C LYS A 220 -17.87 -14.04 4.66
N ARG A 221 -16.64 -14.20 4.18
CA ARG A 221 -16.31 -15.07 3.04
C ARG A 221 -16.65 -16.53 3.32
N PHE A 222 -16.41 -16.99 4.55
CA PHE A 222 -16.77 -18.34 4.99
C PHE A 222 -18.28 -18.56 4.93
N GLU A 223 -19.07 -17.64 5.49
CA GLU A 223 -20.52 -17.67 5.51
C GLU A 223 -21.12 -17.60 4.09
N GLU A 224 -20.56 -16.77 3.22
CA GLU A 224 -20.93 -16.73 1.80
C GLU A 224 -20.65 -18.07 1.09
N THR A 225 -19.49 -18.67 1.35
CA THR A 225 -19.11 -19.98 0.79
C THR A 225 -20.01 -21.09 1.36
N LEU A 226 -20.37 -21.00 2.64
CA LEU A 226 -21.30 -21.92 3.30
C LEU A 226 -22.65 -21.96 2.61
N HIS A 227 -23.20 -20.78 2.33
CA HIS A 227 -24.52 -20.66 1.71
C HIS A 227 -24.51 -20.92 0.20
N SER A 228 -23.38 -20.73 -0.49
CA SER A 228 -23.27 -20.89 -1.94
C SER A 228 -22.76 -22.27 -2.39
N ASP A 229 -21.77 -22.83 -1.69
CA ASP A 229 -21.16 -24.14 -2.02
C ASP A 229 -20.59 -24.84 -0.78
N LEU A 230 -21.48 -25.43 0.03
CA LEU A 230 -21.10 -26.21 1.22
C LEU A 230 -20.20 -27.41 0.92
N ASN A 231 -20.22 -27.95 -0.31
CA ASN A 231 -19.40 -29.11 -0.67
C ASN A 231 -17.93 -28.73 -0.88
N SER A 232 -17.64 -27.46 -1.19
CA SER A 232 -16.28 -26.96 -1.34
C SER A 232 -15.42 -27.15 -0.09
N PHE A 233 -16.02 -27.12 1.11
CA PHE A 233 -15.35 -27.36 2.39
C PHE A 233 -14.75 -28.77 2.54
N SER A 234 -14.98 -29.71 1.62
CA SER A 234 -14.23 -30.97 1.60
C SER A 234 -12.77 -30.80 1.14
N LYS A 235 -12.41 -29.63 0.59
CA LYS A 235 -11.06 -29.30 0.12
C LYS A 235 -10.34 -28.43 1.14
N ALA A 236 -9.06 -28.73 1.37
CA ALA A 236 -8.27 -28.05 2.40
C ALA A 236 -7.92 -26.60 2.06
N ASP A 237 -7.67 -26.30 0.78
CA ASP A 237 -7.37 -24.95 0.28
C ASP A 237 -8.50 -23.95 0.58
N VAL A 238 -9.76 -24.40 0.53
CA VAL A 238 -10.93 -23.60 0.89
C VAL A 238 -10.83 -23.14 2.34
N TRP A 239 -10.47 -24.03 3.27
CA TRP A 239 -10.33 -23.66 4.67
C TRP A 239 -9.08 -22.83 4.96
N GLU A 240 -7.95 -23.12 4.32
CA GLU A 240 -6.72 -22.33 4.48
C GLU A 240 -6.93 -20.86 4.08
N ASN A 241 -7.75 -20.63 3.06
CA ASN A 241 -8.13 -19.29 2.61
C ASN A 241 -9.18 -18.60 3.50
N LEU A 242 -10.02 -19.37 4.19
CA LEU A 242 -11.18 -18.85 4.93
C LEU A 242 -11.01 -18.84 6.46
N LEU A 243 -10.06 -19.58 7.01
CA LEU A 243 -9.73 -19.54 8.43
C LEU A 243 -8.56 -18.60 8.67
N TYR A 244 -8.70 -17.72 9.65
CA TYR A 244 -7.59 -16.94 10.20
C TYR A 244 -6.93 -17.72 11.34
N ASP A 245 -5.62 -17.96 11.24
CA ASP A 245 -4.84 -18.71 12.26
C ASP A 245 -4.56 -17.83 13.49
N SER A 246 -5.58 -17.58 14.29
CA SER A 246 -5.46 -16.91 15.58
C SER A 246 -6.50 -17.37 16.58
N GLU A 247 -6.17 -17.33 17.87
CA GLU A 247 -7.12 -17.69 18.95
C GLU A 247 -8.44 -16.88 18.90
N PRO A 248 -8.43 -15.55 18.69
CA PRO A 248 -9.67 -14.78 18.48
C PRO A 248 -10.46 -15.27 17.25
N GLY A 249 -9.76 -15.65 16.18
CA GLY A 249 -10.40 -16.17 14.98
C GLY A 249 -11.09 -17.51 15.24
N PHE A 250 -10.38 -18.48 15.82
CA PHE A 250 -10.95 -19.79 16.13
C PHE A 250 -12.18 -19.71 17.05
N THR A 251 -12.15 -18.82 18.04
CA THR A 251 -13.30 -18.58 18.92
C THR A 251 -14.50 -18.05 18.12
N LEU A 252 -14.28 -17.03 17.28
CA LEU A 252 -15.33 -16.44 16.43
C LEU A 252 -15.93 -17.46 15.47
N TYR A 253 -15.10 -18.26 14.79
CA TYR A 253 -15.57 -19.29 13.86
C TYR A 253 -16.41 -20.34 14.57
N TYR A 254 -15.94 -20.83 15.72
CA TYR A 254 -16.67 -21.83 16.50
C TYR A 254 -18.04 -21.32 16.94
N GLU A 255 -18.09 -20.15 17.56
CA GLU A 255 -19.33 -19.58 18.11
C GLU A 255 -20.39 -19.33 17.02
N ASN A 256 -19.97 -19.01 15.81
CA ASN A 256 -20.89 -18.80 14.71
C ASN A 256 -21.31 -20.11 14.04
N ILE A 257 -20.39 -21.05 13.78
CA ILE A 257 -20.72 -22.38 13.24
C ILE A 257 -21.71 -23.13 14.15
N GLU A 258 -21.60 -22.99 15.47
CA GLU A 258 -22.53 -23.61 16.43
C GLU A 258 -23.99 -23.14 16.26
N LYS A 259 -24.20 -21.93 15.72
CA LYS A 259 -25.53 -21.35 15.45
C LYS A 259 -26.10 -21.83 14.11
N GLU A 260 -25.28 -22.39 13.24
CA GLU A 260 -25.69 -22.86 11.92
C GLU A 260 -26.46 -24.18 11.96
N SER A 261 -27.49 -24.28 11.11
CA SER A 261 -28.28 -25.50 10.99
C SER A 261 -27.48 -26.69 10.44
N ASP A 262 -26.50 -26.40 9.57
CA ASP A 262 -25.62 -27.38 8.93
C ASP A 262 -24.34 -27.71 9.73
N ARG A 263 -24.22 -27.30 11.01
CA ARG A 263 -22.99 -27.43 11.81
C ARG A 263 -22.31 -28.80 11.73
N ASN A 264 -23.09 -29.88 11.77
CA ASN A 264 -22.55 -31.25 11.74
C ASN A 264 -21.89 -31.56 10.40
N ARG A 265 -22.47 -31.05 9.31
CA ARG A 265 -21.94 -31.20 7.96
C ARG A 265 -20.69 -30.35 7.78
N ILE A 266 -20.67 -29.13 8.32
CA ILE A 266 -19.49 -28.25 8.33
C ILE A 266 -18.31 -28.93 9.02
N PHE A 267 -18.49 -29.41 10.26
CA PHE A 267 -17.43 -30.12 10.99
C PHE A 267 -17.04 -31.46 10.33
N SER A 268 -17.97 -32.13 9.64
CA SER A 268 -17.64 -33.34 8.88
C SER A 268 -16.75 -33.02 7.67
N SER A 269 -17.06 -31.95 6.93
CA SER A 269 -16.24 -31.46 5.82
C SER A 269 -14.85 -31.02 6.30
N LEU A 270 -14.77 -30.36 7.46
CA LEU A 270 -13.50 -30.01 8.12
C LEU A 270 -12.64 -31.25 8.38
N LEU A 271 -13.23 -32.30 8.96
CA LEU A 271 -12.54 -33.56 9.23
C LEU A 271 -12.11 -34.29 7.95
N GLU A 272 -12.91 -34.18 6.88
CA GLU A 272 -12.56 -34.73 5.58
C GLU A 272 -11.39 -33.97 4.93
N ALA A 273 -11.43 -32.64 4.97
CA ALA A 273 -10.35 -31.79 4.49
C ALA A 273 -9.04 -32.14 5.22
N LEU A 274 -9.06 -32.19 6.55
CA LEU A 274 -7.94 -32.57 7.42
C LEU A 274 -7.29 -33.91 7.06
N LYS A 275 -8.09 -34.93 6.71
CA LYS A 275 -7.58 -36.26 6.33
C LYS A 275 -6.81 -36.22 5.00
N ARG A 276 -7.06 -35.22 4.17
CA ARG A 276 -6.50 -35.06 2.83
C ARG A 276 -5.34 -34.05 2.80
N THR A 277 -5.05 -33.35 3.91
CA THR A 277 -4.01 -32.32 3.99
C THR A 277 -2.64 -32.83 4.43
N ARG A 278 -1.59 -32.07 4.08
CA ARG A 278 -0.21 -32.27 4.60
C ARG A 278 -0.09 -31.79 6.05
N ALA A 279 0.95 -32.26 6.76
CA ALA A 279 1.15 -32.00 8.19
C ALA A 279 1.21 -30.51 8.58
N ASP A 280 1.70 -29.64 7.70
CA ASP A 280 1.85 -28.21 8.00
C ASP A 280 0.51 -27.47 8.02
N SER A 281 -0.41 -27.80 7.11
CA SER A 281 -1.77 -27.24 7.09
C SER A 281 -2.59 -27.66 8.30
N ALA A 282 -2.32 -28.83 8.89
CA ALA A 282 -3.01 -29.32 10.09
C ALA A 282 -2.90 -28.35 11.28
N LYS A 283 -1.88 -27.49 11.30
CA LYS A 283 -1.67 -26.47 12.35
C LYS A 283 -2.82 -25.44 12.43
N ILE A 284 -3.47 -25.13 11.31
CA ILE A 284 -4.60 -24.18 11.24
C ILE A 284 -5.89 -24.83 11.76
N PHE A 285 -6.03 -26.14 11.56
CA PHE A 285 -7.27 -26.88 11.81
C PHE A 285 -7.39 -27.42 13.25
N VAL A 286 -6.26 -27.85 13.84
CA VAL A 286 -6.22 -28.47 15.16
C VAL A 286 -6.69 -27.53 16.28
N PRO A 287 -6.34 -26.23 16.31
CA PRO A 287 -6.84 -25.29 17.29
C PRO A 287 -8.37 -25.16 17.28
N LEU A 288 -8.99 -25.08 16.10
CA LEU A 288 -10.45 -24.97 15.96
C LEU A 288 -11.17 -26.21 16.57
N LEU A 289 -10.65 -27.41 16.32
CA LEU A 289 -11.18 -28.64 16.90
C LEU A 289 -10.94 -28.74 18.41
N ARG A 290 -9.82 -28.21 18.92
CA ARG A 290 -9.56 -28.15 20.36
C ARG A 290 -10.52 -27.20 21.08
N GLU A 291 -10.86 -26.08 20.46
CA GLU A 291 -11.81 -25.12 21.04
C GLU A 291 -13.22 -25.74 21.11
N ASP A 292 -13.65 -26.50 20.09
CA ASP A 292 -14.90 -27.31 20.16
C ASP A 292 -14.90 -28.27 21.36
N GLN A 293 -13.83 -29.04 21.54
CA GLN A 293 -13.72 -29.98 22.65
C GLN A 293 -13.76 -29.29 24.01
N LYS A 294 -13.08 -28.15 24.14
CA LYS A 294 -13.01 -27.34 25.36
C LYS A 294 -14.38 -26.77 25.73
N ILE A 295 -15.13 -26.26 24.76
CA ILE A 295 -16.46 -25.68 25.01
C ILE A 295 -17.50 -26.77 25.29
N ARG A 296 -17.46 -27.91 24.60
CA ARG A 296 -18.32 -29.07 24.93
C ARG A 296 -18.12 -29.57 26.36
N ARG A 297 -16.87 -29.61 26.85
CA ARG A 297 -16.54 -29.99 28.24
C ARG A 297 -17.04 -28.98 29.29
N LYS A 298 -17.20 -27.71 28.93
CA LYS A 298 -17.78 -26.69 29.84
C LYS A 298 -19.31 -26.76 29.91
N LYS A 299 -19.96 -27.36 28.90
CA LYS A 299 -21.42 -27.51 28.82
C LYS A 299 -21.93 -28.84 29.38
N SER A 300 -21.05 -29.80 29.68
CA SER A 300 -21.35 -31.10 30.33
C SER A 300 -21.18 -31.04 31.83
#